data_AF-A0A837C9B8-F1
#
_entry.id   AF-A0A837C9B8-F1
#
_cell.length_a   1.000
_cell.length_b   1.000
_cell.length_c   1.000
_cell.angle_alpha   90.00
_cell.angle_beta   90.00
_cell.angle_gamma   90.00
#
_symmetry.space_group_name_H-M   'P 1'
#
loop_
_entity.id
_entity.type
_entity.pdbx_description
1 polymer ?
#
loop_
_entity_poly.entity_id
_entity_poly.type
_entity_poly.pdbx_seq_one_letter_code
_entity_poly.pdbx_strand_id
1 'polypeptide(L)'
;MVRIADDRGGRIGTYVDKYQDLRQSGETVIIDGLCASACTIVLGAIPHDRICVTSSATLGFHAAWDFGANGRAVTNSEATQMLYAMYPSQVRRWISQRGGLTPHMLFLRGKQLQAMYKPCYMDAQASAIKPTRRSLPQSDQLESARGQLLH
;
A
#
# COMPACT_ATOMS: atom_id res chain seq x y z
N MET A 1 -18.02 -2.56 -9.27
CA MET A 1 -16.67 -2.48 -8.66
C MET A 1 -16.72 -1.47 -7.53
N VAL A 2 -15.92 -1.64 -6.48
CA VAL A 2 -15.85 -0.69 -5.35
C VAL A 2 -14.50 0.01 -5.34
N ARG A 3 -14.50 1.34 -5.17
CA ARG A 3 -13.29 2.17 -5.04
C ARG A 3 -13.19 2.69 -3.60
N ILE A 4 -12.01 2.57 -3.01
CA ILE A 4 -11.69 3.04 -1.65
C ILE A 4 -10.65 4.16 -1.79
N ALA A 5 -10.95 5.37 -1.28
CA ALA A 5 -10.11 6.56 -1.51
C ALA A 5 -9.78 7.40 -0.25
N ASP A 6 -10.68 7.52 0.73
CA ASP A 6 -10.38 8.12 2.05
C ASP A 6 -11.16 7.37 3.15
N ASP A 7 -10.87 6.08 3.30
CA ASP A 7 -11.49 5.22 4.32
C ASP A 7 -10.53 5.08 5.51
N ARG A 8 -10.86 5.76 6.61
CA ARG A 8 -10.05 5.80 7.84
C ARG A 8 -10.25 4.59 8.74
N GLY A 9 -11.15 3.67 8.38
CA GLY A 9 -11.57 2.56 9.22
C GLY A 9 -12.63 2.94 10.26
N GLY A 10 -12.76 2.13 11.30
CA GLY A 10 -13.81 2.25 12.31
C GLY A 10 -13.95 0.95 13.11
N ARG A 11 -15.17 0.63 13.56
CA ARG A 11 -15.44 -0.62 14.31
C ARG A 11 -15.13 -1.85 13.45
N ILE A 12 -14.27 -2.75 13.95
CA ILE A 12 -13.80 -3.93 13.22
C ILE A 12 -14.96 -4.76 12.63
N GLY A 13 -15.98 -5.08 13.43
CA GLY A 13 -17.13 -5.89 12.99
C GLY A 13 -17.83 -5.33 11.75
N THR A 14 -18.06 -4.02 11.72
CA THR A 14 -18.69 -3.33 10.56
C THR A 14 -17.91 -3.52 9.25
N TYR A 15 -16.58 -3.66 9.32
CA TYR A 15 -15.75 -3.94 8.15
C TYR A 15 -15.68 -5.43 7.80
N VAL A 16 -15.78 -6.31 8.80
CA VAL A 16 -15.94 -7.75 8.57
C VAL A 16 -17.23 -8.01 7.79
N ASP A 17 -18.36 -7.48 8.24
CA ASP A 17 -19.67 -7.66 7.59
C ASP A 17 -19.66 -7.06 6.17
N LYS A 18 -19.27 -5.78 6.04
CA LYS A 18 -19.12 -5.05 4.76
C LYS A 18 -18.30 -5.83 3.73
N TYR A 19 -17.18 -6.45 4.14
CA TYR A 19 -16.32 -7.19 3.22
C TYR A 19 -16.73 -8.65 3.01
N GLN A 20 -17.56 -9.25 3.89
CA GLN A 20 -18.23 -10.51 3.59
C GLN A 20 -19.26 -10.32 2.47
N ASP A 21 -20.09 -9.29 2.53
CA ASP A 21 -21.06 -8.96 1.48
C ASP A 21 -20.36 -8.63 0.16
N LEU A 22 -19.32 -7.79 0.22
CA LEU A 22 -18.52 -7.45 -0.96
C LEU A 22 -17.82 -8.69 -1.55
N ARG A 23 -17.33 -9.61 -0.73
CA ARG A 23 -16.75 -10.88 -1.21
C ARG A 23 -17.78 -11.69 -1.99
N GLN A 24 -19.00 -11.80 -1.46
CA GLN A 24 -20.12 -12.56 -2.05
C GLN A 24 -20.62 -11.95 -3.36
N SER A 25 -20.66 -10.62 -3.48
CA SER A 25 -21.14 -9.89 -4.66
C SER A 25 -20.42 -10.20 -5.98
N GLY A 26 -19.24 -10.82 -5.94
CA GLY A 26 -18.37 -11.01 -7.10
C GLY A 26 -17.48 -9.81 -7.42
N GLU A 27 -17.74 -8.61 -6.88
CA GLU A 27 -17.06 -7.37 -7.27
C GLU A 27 -15.55 -7.33 -7.00
N THR A 28 -14.87 -6.49 -7.79
CA THR A 28 -13.46 -6.11 -7.63
C THR A 28 -13.30 -4.83 -6.80
N VAL A 29 -12.15 -4.72 -6.13
CA VAL A 29 -11.77 -3.58 -5.29
C VAL A 29 -10.60 -2.81 -5.90
N ILE A 30 -10.78 -1.50 -6.01
CA ILE A 30 -9.74 -0.53 -6.37
C ILE A 30 -9.38 0.24 -5.08
N ILE A 31 -8.15 0.10 -4.61
CA ILE A 31 -7.62 0.95 -3.52
C ILE A 31 -6.89 2.13 -4.19
N ASP A 32 -7.37 3.35 -3.93
CA ASP A 32 -7.03 4.56 -4.68
C ASP A 32 -6.99 5.80 -3.78
N GLY A 33 -6.23 5.65 -2.70
CA GLY A 33 -6.03 6.67 -1.68
C GLY A 33 -5.84 5.99 -0.33
N LEU A 34 -6.34 6.60 0.74
CA LEU A 34 -6.22 6.07 2.09
C LEU A 34 -7.19 4.91 2.34
N CYS A 35 -6.65 3.80 2.84
CA CYS A 35 -7.39 2.74 3.51
C CYS A 35 -6.66 2.39 4.80
N ALA A 36 -7.19 2.84 5.94
CA ALA A 36 -6.53 2.72 7.25
C ALA A 36 -7.33 1.89 8.25
N SER A 37 -6.64 1.36 9.25
CA SER A 37 -7.25 0.63 10.36
C SER A 37 -8.15 -0.52 9.86
N ALA A 38 -9.37 -0.66 10.36
CA ALA A 38 -10.34 -1.67 9.93
C ALA A 38 -10.62 -1.71 8.40
N CYS A 39 -10.40 -0.63 7.64
CA CYS A 39 -10.49 -0.69 6.17
C CYS A 39 -9.56 -1.76 5.58
N THR A 40 -8.36 -1.92 6.16
CA THR A 40 -7.35 -2.86 5.65
C THR A 40 -7.72 -4.33 5.84
N ILE A 41 -8.84 -4.65 6.51
CA ILE A 41 -9.44 -6.00 6.53
C ILE A 41 -9.78 -6.47 5.11
N VAL A 42 -10.05 -5.54 4.18
CA VAL A 42 -10.29 -5.83 2.75
C VAL A 42 -9.21 -6.73 2.14
N LEU A 43 -7.97 -6.59 2.61
CA LEU A 43 -6.79 -7.30 2.13
C LEU A 43 -6.83 -8.81 2.40
N GLY A 44 -7.54 -9.23 3.46
CA GLY A 44 -7.74 -10.63 3.82
C GLY A 44 -9.13 -11.16 3.47
N ALA A 45 -10.15 -10.29 3.43
CA ALA A 45 -11.52 -10.67 3.13
C ALA A 45 -11.78 -10.85 1.61
N ILE A 46 -11.13 -10.03 0.76
CA ILE A 46 -11.30 -10.09 -0.70
C ILE A 46 -10.15 -10.90 -1.33
N PRO A 47 -10.43 -11.83 -2.26
CA PRO A 47 -9.41 -12.54 -3.02
C PRO A 47 -8.38 -11.58 -3.65
N HIS A 48 -7.10 -11.94 -3.53
CA HIS A 48 -5.97 -11.08 -3.90
C HIS A 48 -6.02 -10.61 -5.36
N ASP A 49 -6.46 -11.48 -6.26
CA ASP A 49 -6.65 -11.23 -7.69
C ASP A 49 -7.84 -10.28 -8.00
N ARG A 50 -8.76 -10.08 -7.06
CA ARG A 50 -9.85 -9.09 -7.17
C ARG A 50 -9.50 -7.72 -6.56
N ILE A 51 -8.33 -7.57 -5.95
CA ILE A 51 -7.81 -6.30 -5.48
C ILE A 51 -6.81 -5.74 -6.51
N CYS A 52 -6.90 -4.45 -6.81
CA CYS A 52 -5.81 -3.71 -7.42
C CYS A 52 -5.56 -2.39 -6.66
N VAL A 53 -4.35 -1.86 -6.80
CA VAL A 53 -3.91 -0.62 -6.15
C VAL A 53 -3.51 0.40 -7.21
N THR A 54 -3.83 1.67 -6.98
CA THR A 54 -3.34 2.75 -7.85
C THR A 54 -2.01 3.31 -7.35
N SER A 55 -1.47 4.30 -8.06
CA SER A 55 -0.30 5.07 -7.64
C SER A 55 -0.55 5.98 -6.41
N SER A 56 -1.80 6.30 -6.08
CA SER A 56 -2.19 7.08 -4.90
C SER A 56 -2.39 6.23 -3.63
N ALA A 57 -2.53 4.91 -3.80
CA ALA A 57 -2.89 3.97 -2.75
C ALA A 57 -1.93 3.99 -1.54
N THR A 58 -2.52 4.10 -0.35
CA THR A 58 -1.83 4.11 0.95
C THR A 58 -2.62 3.30 1.97
N LEU A 59 -1.98 2.24 2.49
CA LEU A 59 -2.53 1.42 3.57
C LEU A 59 -1.98 1.89 4.91
N GLY A 60 -2.86 2.15 5.88
CA GLY A 60 -2.49 2.58 7.23
C GLY A 60 -2.76 1.50 8.29
N PHE A 61 -1.72 1.02 8.97
CA PHE A 61 -1.83 -0.03 9.99
C PHE A 61 -1.45 0.52 11.37
N HIS A 62 -2.25 0.21 12.39
CA HIS A 62 -1.96 0.54 13.80
C HIS A 62 -2.67 -0.46 14.74
N ALA A 63 -2.37 -0.42 16.03
CA ALA A 63 -3.04 -1.20 17.06
C ALA A 63 -4.49 -0.73 17.25
N ALA A 64 -5.43 -1.67 17.36
CA ALA A 64 -6.81 -1.35 17.69
C ALA A 64 -6.89 -0.70 19.08
N TRP A 65 -7.89 0.15 19.28
CA TRP A 65 -8.05 0.93 20.50
C TRP A 65 -9.53 1.15 20.80
N ASP A 66 -9.82 1.32 22.09
CA ASP A 66 -11.12 1.72 22.63
C ASP A 66 -11.00 3.04 23.39
N PHE A 67 -12.13 3.67 23.72
CA PHE A 67 -12.13 4.84 24.60
C PHE A 67 -11.96 4.40 26.06
N GLY A 68 -10.89 4.84 26.71
CA GLY A 68 -10.72 4.70 28.16
C GLY A 68 -11.65 5.63 28.95
N ALA A 69 -11.67 5.49 30.27
CA ALA A 69 -12.57 6.23 31.16
C ALA A 69 -12.45 7.77 31.10
N ASN A 70 -11.37 8.30 30.52
CA ASN A 70 -11.13 9.73 30.28
C ASN A 70 -11.38 10.17 28.83
N GLY A 71 -12.02 9.34 28.01
CA GLY A 71 -12.29 9.60 26.60
C GLY A 71 -11.06 9.55 25.68
N ARG A 72 -9.89 9.14 26.17
CA ARG A 72 -8.69 8.96 25.33
C ARG A 72 -8.64 7.55 24.75
N ALA A 73 -8.05 7.41 23.56
CA ALA A 73 -7.76 6.12 22.96
C ALA A 73 -6.79 5.31 23.85
N VAL A 74 -7.15 4.07 24.16
CA VAL A 74 -6.34 3.08 24.87
C VAL A 74 -6.25 1.83 24.01
N THR A 75 -5.05 1.29 23.80
CA THR A 75 -4.85 0.09 22.98
C THR A 75 -5.62 -1.11 23.54
N ASN A 76 -6.43 -1.73 22.68
CA ASN A 76 -7.06 -3.02 22.95
C ASN A 76 -6.20 -4.11 22.30
N SER A 77 -5.47 -4.86 23.14
CA SER A 77 -4.55 -5.91 22.70
C SER A 77 -5.25 -7.09 22.02
N GLU A 78 -6.46 -7.45 22.47
CA GLU A 78 -7.26 -8.54 21.90
C GLU A 78 -7.76 -8.16 20.51
N ALA A 79 -8.38 -6.99 20.38
CA ALA A 79 -8.82 -6.43 19.09
C ALA A 79 -7.63 -6.19 18.14
N THR A 80 -6.46 -5.84 18.66
CA THR A 80 -5.22 -5.72 17.88
C THR A 80 -4.78 -7.08 17.32
N GLN A 81 -4.83 -8.13 18.14
CA GLN A 81 -4.49 -9.48 17.71
C GLN A 81 -5.50 -10.03 16.71
N MET A 82 -6.81 -9.78 16.91
CA MET A 82 -7.86 -10.14 15.95
C MET A 82 -7.66 -9.42 14.61
N LEU A 83 -7.42 -8.10 14.63
CA LEU A 83 -7.15 -7.31 13.43
C LEU A 83 -5.91 -7.83 12.68
N TYR A 84 -4.83 -8.10 13.41
CA TYR A 84 -3.59 -8.62 12.85
C TYR A 84 -3.76 -10.00 12.21
N ALA A 85 -4.53 -10.89 12.84
CA ALA A 85 -4.77 -12.25 12.36
C ALA A 85 -5.51 -12.29 11.01
N MET A 86 -6.36 -11.30 10.71
CA MET A 86 -7.07 -11.19 9.43
C MET A 86 -6.16 -10.82 8.25
N TYR A 87 -4.94 -10.34 8.47
CA TYR A 87 -4.08 -9.91 7.36
C TYR A 87 -3.38 -11.09 6.64
N PRO A 88 -3.22 -11.00 5.30
CA PRO A 88 -2.42 -11.94 4.51
C PRO A 88 -0.99 -12.08 5.05
N SER A 89 -0.39 -13.25 4.86
CA SER A 89 0.92 -13.57 5.45
C SER A 89 2.03 -12.58 5.03
N GLN A 90 1.99 -12.04 3.80
CA GLN A 90 2.92 -11.02 3.32
C GLN A 90 2.78 -9.68 4.05
N VAL A 91 1.54 -9.26 4.33
CA VAL A 91 1.25 -8.03 5.07
C VAL A 91 1.66 -8.19 6.54
N ARG A 92 1.34 -9.33 7.16
CA ARG A 92 1.82 -9.66 8.51
C ARG A 92 3.34 -9.63 8.62
N ARG A 93 4.08 -10.25 7.68
CA ARG A 93 5.56 -10.18 7.65
C ARG A 93 6.08 -8.75 7.51
N TRP A 94 5.48 -7.91 6.68
CA TRP A 94 5.88 -6.51 6.52
C TRP A 94 5.63 -5.69 7.80
N ILE A 95 4.53 -5.95 8.50
CA ILE A 95 4.18 -5.31 9.79
C ILE A 95 5.12 -5.79 10.91
N SER A 96 5.39 -7.10 11.04
CA SER A 96 6.24 -7.63 12.12
C SER A 96 7.69 -7.15 12.01
N GLN A 97 8.22 -7.01 10.78
CA GLN A 97 9.52 -6.39 10.50
C GLN A 97 9.61 -4.90 10.92
N ARG A 98 8.49 -4.27 11.30
CA ARG A 98 8.38 -2.87 11.71
C ARG A 98 7.90 -2.71 13.17
N GLY A 99 8.02 -3.77 13.97
CA GLY A 99 7.65 -3.76 15.40
C GLY A 99 6.20 -4.14 15.69
N GLY A 100 5.44 -4.62 14.69
CA GLY A 100 4.05 -5.05 14.89
C GLY A 100 3.03 -3.92 14.76
N LEU A 101 1.79 -4.19 15.20
CA LEU A 101 0.77 -3.15 15.33
C LEU A 101 0.98 -2.40 16.66
N THR A 102 1.27 -1.10 16.58
CA THR A 102 1.46 -0.21 17.74
C THR A 102 0.51 0.99 17.63
N PRO A 103 0.39 1.86 18.65
CA PRO A 103 -0.37 3.11 18.53
C PRO A 103 0.12 4.03 17.40
N HIS A 104 1.37 3.88 16.95
CA HIS A 104 1.93 4.64 15.83
C HIS A 104 1.54 4.01 14.49
N MET A 105 1.05 4.84 13.57
CA MET A 105 0.57 4.38 12.27
C MET A 105 1.73 4.05 11.32
N LEU A 106 1.75 2.81 10.83
CA LEU A 106 2.63 2.33 9.78
C LEU A 106 1.95 2.52 8.42
N PHE A 107 2.67 3.10 7.45
CA PHE A 107 2.14 3.34 6.10
C PHE A 107 2.84 2.48 5.04
N LEU A 108 2.06 1.69 4.30
CA LEU A 108 2.49 0.92 3.13
C LEU A 108 1.92 1.56 1.86
N ARG A 109 2.79 2.02 0.96
CA ARG A 109 2.43 2.78 -0.24
C ARG A 109 3.49 2.67 -1.35
N GLY A 110 3.15 3.14 -2.55
CA GLY A 110 4.06 3.19 -3.70
C GLY A 110 4.67 1.83 -4.05
N LYS A 111 5.96 1.79 -4.39
CA LYS A 111 6.65 0.56 -4.85
C LYS A 111 6.53 -0.63 -3.89
N GLN A 112 6.53 -0.41 -2.57
CA GLN A 112 6.38 -1.51 -1.60
C GLN A 112 4.97 -2.12 -1.64
N LEU A 113 3.94 -1.30 -1.85
CA LEU A 113 2.57 -1.76 -2.00
C LEU A 113 2.35 -2.45 -3.37
N GLN A 114 2.90 -1.86 -4.44
CA GLN A 114 2.84 -2.40 -5.80
C GLN A 114 3.64 -3.70 -5.99
N ALA A 115 4.62 -3.98 -5.11
CA ALA A 115 5.29 -5.29 -5.04
C ALA A 115 4.43 -6.37 -4.36
N MET A 116 3.34 -5.99 -3.69
CA MET A 116 2.43 -6.90 -2.98
C MET A 116 1.07 -7.08 -3.66
N TYR A 117 0.59 -6.07 -4.39
CA TYR A 117 -0.70 -6.06 -5.08
C TYR A 117 -0.54 -5.45 -6.47
N LYS A 118 -1.27 -6.00 -7.46
CA LYS A 118 -1.17 -5.56 -8.85
C LYS A 118 -1.62 -4.09 -9.01
N PRO A 119 -0.94 -3.30 -9.86
CA PRO A 119 -1.47 -2.02 -10.31
C PRO A 119 -2.85 -2.18 -10.95
N CYS A 120 -3.73 -1.20 -10.78
CA CYS A 120 -4.95 -1.12 -11.56
C CYS A 120 -4.65 -0.84 -13.05
N TYR A 121 -5.53 -1.26 -13.96
CA TYR A 121 -5.27 -1.27 -15.40
C TYR A 121 -4.81 0.10 -15.96
N MET A 122 -5.38 1.20 -15.46
CA MET A 122 -4.99 2.56 -15.89
C MET A 122 -3.63 3.01 -15.34
N ASP A 123 -3.28 2.69 -14.08
CA ASP A 123 -1.93 2.92 -13.54
C ASP A 123 -0.87 2.04 -14.21
N ALA A 124 -1.23 0.83 -14.63
CA ALA A 124 -0.33 -0.09 -15.34
C ALA A 124 0.10 0.51 -16.68
N GLN A 125 -0.84 1.05 -17.46
CA GLN A 125 -0.52 1.75 -18.71
C GLN A 125 0.27 3.04 -18.46
N ALA A 126 -0.14 3.88 -17.51
CA ALA A 126 0.59 5.11 -17.17
C ALA A 126 2.03 4.84 -16.69
N SER A 127 2.27 3.71 -16.02
CA SER A 127 3.60 3.28 -15.58
C SER A 127 4.46 2.76 -16.73
N ALA A 128 3.87 2.02 -17.68
CA ALA A 128 4.56 1.51 -18.87
C ALA A 128 4.96 2.62 -19.86
N ILE A 129 4.17 3.69 -19.95
CA ILE A 129 4.43 4.86 -20.81
C ILE A 129 5.56 5.75 -20.24
N LYS A 130 5.91 5.61 -18.96
CA LYS A 130 6.85 6.51 -18.29
C LYS A 130 8.29 6.27 -18.80
N PRO A 131 8.94 7.23 -19.47
CA PRO A 131 10.24 7.00 -20.09
C PRO A 131 11.28 6.69 -19.02
N THR A 132 11.99 5.57 -19.18
CA THR A 132 13.19 5.27 -18.40
C THR A 132 14.22 6.36 -18.65
N ARG A 133 14.59 7.09 -17.59
CA ARG A 133 15.67 8.07 -17.66
C ARG A 133 16.96 7.34 -18.04
N ARG A 134 17.37 7.43 -19.32
CA ARG A 134 18.70 7.01 -19.76
C ARG A 134 19.73 7.75 -18.92
N SER A 135 20.63 7.01 -18.29
CA SER A 135 21.89 7.55 -17.81
C SER A 135 22.65 8.14 -19.01
N LEU A 136 23.15 9.35 -18.85
CA LEU A 136 24.01 10.00 -19.84
C LEU A 136 25.32 9.20 -19.95
N PRO A 137 25.82 8.90 -21.17
CA PRO A 137 27.16 8.32 -21.33
C PRO A 137 28.21 9.34 -20.90
N GLN A 138 29.22 8.86 -20.18
CA GLN A 138 30.37 9.66 -19.79
C GLN A 138 31.27 9.86 -21.02
N SER A 139 31.47 11.12 -21.43
CA SER A 139 32.29 11.47 -22.58
C SER A 139 33.76 11.63 -22.18
N ASP A 140 34.57 10.60 -22.44
CA ASP A 140 36.03 10.67 -22.32
C ASP A 140 36.70 10.31 -23.65
N GLN A 141 37.75 11.06 -23.97
CA GLN A 141 38.74 10.89 -25.04
C GLN A 141 38.30 11.04 -26.51
N LEU A 142 38.60 12.21 -27.08
CA LEU A 142 39.33 12.30 -28.36
C LEU A 142 40.09 13.64 -28.49
N GLU A 143 41.28 13.73 -27.92
CA GLU A 143 42.31 14.68 -28.39
C GLU A 143 43.53 13.89 -28.86
N SER A 144 43.70 13.79 -30.18
CA SER A 144 44.97 13.44 -30.80
C SER A 144 45.06 13.98 -32.22
N ALA A 145 46.23 14.53 -32.53
CA ALA A 145 46.71 14.92 -33.86
C ALA A 145 45.93 16.01 -34.65
N ARG A 146 46.37 17.27 -34.50
CA ARG A 146 46.88 18.08 -35.63
C ARG A 146 47.59 19.35 -35.15
N GLY A 147 48.92 19.37 -35.28
CA GLY A 147 49.79 20.45 -34.80
C GLY A 147 51.16 20.47 -35.48
N GLN A 148 51.17 20.45 -36.82
CA GLN A 148 52.38 20.69 -37.64
C GLN A 148 52.00 21.49 -38.88
N LEU A 149 52.45 22.76 -38.96
CA LEU A 149 53.09 23.43 -40.13
C LEU A 149 52.92 24.97 -40.10
N LEU A 150 54.06 25.67 -40.23
CA LEU A 150 54.25 27.05 -40.76
C LEU A 150 53.63 28.21 -39.96
N HIS A 151 54.40 29.04 -39.24
CA HIS A 151 55.58 29.78 -39.70
C HIS A 151 56.64 29.95 -38.59
#